data_AF-A0A497GK05-F1
#
_entry.id   AF-A0A497GK05-F1
#
_cell.length_a   1.000
_cell.length_b   1.000
_cell.length_c   1.000
_cell.angle_alpha   90.00
_cell.angle_beta   90.00
_cell.angle_gamma   90.00
#
_symmetry.space_group_name_H-M   'P 1'
#
loop_
_entity.id
_entity.type
_entity.pdbx_description
1 polymer ?
#
loop_
_entity_poly.entity_id
_entity_poly.type
_entity_poly.pdbx_seq_one_letter_code
_entity_poly.pdbx_strand_id
1 'polypeptide(L)'
;MSNRNGKRMMSFLPIVLVIVSAIIVIVVAYHYFYSYEIPEIEAFKEAYITNATKPIAEQGESTMEDPLYLDVIKYGANLKFKEVPDPLLKLNGTHPRLYLTNERILELRRAIKSTHKELWLREKTWVDKWLSKSPRDVYYYDPYEMLWQRGVGNMISHFAFCYLMTGDEIYLNKAKEWIFTAINFSRWGPYPDLAKAHLLYG
;
A
#
# COMPACT_ATOMS: atom_id res chain seq x y z
N MET A 1 19.11 52.74 32.65
CA MET A 1 17.84 52.04 32.41
C MET A 1 18.12 50.68 31.79
N SER A 2 17.68 49.63 32.51
CA SER A 2 17.41 48.24 32.13
C SER A 2 18.40 47.45 31.25
N ASN A 3 19.19 46.63 31.95
CA ASN A 3 19.78 45.38 31.49
C ASN A 3 18.66 44.38 31.07
N ARG A 4 18.78 43.68 29.93
CA ARG A 4 17.90 42.55 29.54
C ARG A 4 18.72 41.45 28.86
N ASN A 5 19.42 40.66 29.67
CA ASN A 5 19.90 39.33 29.27
C ASN A 5 19.03 38.28 29.95
N GLY A 6 17.86 38.00 29.38
CA GLY A 6 17.04 36.85 29.75
C GLY A 6 17.32 35.69 28.80
N LYS A 7 18.22 34.78 29.17
CA LYS A 7 18.34 33.48 28.48
C LYS A 7 17.03 32.72 28.68
N ARG A 8 16.29 32.51 27.60
CA ARG A 8 15.08 31.68 27.56
C ARG A 8 15.51 30.23 27.83
N MET A 9 15.27 29.73 29.04
CA MET A 9 15.48 28.32 29.37
C MET A 9 14.42 27.52 28.61
N MET A 10 14.83 26.81 27.56
CA MET A 10 13.95 25.89 26.84
C MET A 10 13.59 24.76 27.80
N SER A 11 12.30 24.65 28.14
CA SER A 11 11.78 23.54 28.91
C SER A 11 11.84 22.28 28.03
N PHE A 12 12.70 21.33 28.39
CA PHE A 12 12.83 20.04 27.71
C PHE A 12 11.75 19.02 28.13
N LEU A 13 10.89 19.39 29.08
CA LEU A 13 9.81 18.57 29.60
C LEU A 13 8.91 17.93 28.51
N PRO A 14 8.44 18.64 27.47
CA PRO A 14 7.57 18.04 26.45
C PRO A 14 8.31 17.04 25.56
N ILE A 15 9.61 17.26 25.29
CA ILE A 15 10.43 16.35 24.47
C ILE A 15 10.66 15.05 25.25
N VAL A 16 10.98 15.15 26.54
CA VAL A 16 11.15 13.98 27.41
C VAL A 16 9.84 13.19 27.51
N LEU A 17 8.69 13.85 27.61
CA LEU A 17 7.39 13.19 27.69
C LEU A 17 7.04 12.40 26.42
N VAL A 18 7.34 12.96 25.24
CA VAL A 18 7.14 12.27 23.95
C VAL A 18 8.06 11.05 23.84
N ILE A 19 9.33 11.19 24.20
CA ILE A 19 10.30 10.09 24.15
C ILE A 19 9.87 8.95 25.09
N VAL A 20 9.47 9.29 26.33
CA VAL A 20 8.99 8.29 27.30
C VAL A 20 7.73 7.59 26.80
N SER A 21 6.78 8.33 26.19
CA SER A 21 5.57 7.71 25.63
C SER A 21 5.87 6.76 24.47
N ALA A 22 6.81 7.11 23.58
CA ALA A 22 7.21 6.26 22.47
C ALA A 22 7.90 4.98 22.95
N ILE A 23 8.76 5.09 23.98
CA ILE A 23 9.41 3.93 24.60
C ILE A 23 8.37 3.00 25.22
N ILE A 24 7.38 3.53 25.94
CA ILE A 24 6.32 2.71 26.54
C ILE A 24 5.52 1.97 25.45
N VAL A 25 5.14 2.64 24.36
CA VAL A 25 4.42 2.00 23.24
C VAL A 25 5.26 0.91 22.60
N ILE A 26 6.56 1.15 22.38
CA ILE A 26 7.47 0.15 21.81
C ILE A 26 7.63 -1.04 22.75
N VAL A 27 7.78 -0.82 24.05
CA VAL A 27 7.93 -1.89 25.05
C VAL A 27 6.63 -2.70 25.17
N VAL A 28 5.46 -2.05 25.17
CA VAL A 28 4.16 -2.74 25.20
C VAL A 28 3.93 -3.52 23.92
N ALA A 29 4.24 -2.95 22.75
CA ALA A 29 4.16 -3.66 21.48
C ALA A 29 5.13 -4.85 21.46
N TYR A 30 6.37 -4.66 21.88
CA TYR A 30 7.37 -5.72 21.97
C TYR A 30 6.92 -6.83 22.92
N HIS A 31 6.45 -6.50 24.12
CA HIS A 31 5.89 -7.48 25.04
C HIS A 31 4.64 -8.18 24.46
N TYR A 32 3.75 -7.46 23.78
CA TYR A 32 2.59 -8.08 23.14
C TYR A 32 2.99 -9.04 22.00
N PHE A 33 3.97 -8.67 21.19
CA PHE A 33 4.45 -9.48 20.07
C PHE A 33 5.32 -10.67 20.49
N TYR A 34 6.05 -10.58 21.61
CA TYR A 34 7.00 -11.61 22.03
C TYR A 34 6.58 -12.39 23.28
N SER A 35 5.59 -11.95 24.05
CA SER A 35 5.10 -12.67 25.24
C SER A 35 3.83 -13.48 24.96
N TYR A 36 3.17 -13.26 23.83
CA TYR A 36 2.10 -14.12 23.33
C TYR A 36 2.65 -14.93 22.16
N GLU A 37 3.27 -16.07 22.45
CA GLU A 37 3.36 -17.13 21.47
C GLU A 37 1.92 -17.52 21.12
N ILE A 38 1.48 -17.19 19.91
CA ILE A 38 0.24 -17.73 19.37
C ILE A 38 0.65 -19.00 18.62
N PRO A 39 0.48 -20.21 19.21
CA PRO A 39 1.04 -21.43 18.65
C PRO A 39 0.58 -21.69 17.20
N GLU A 40 -0.60 -21.18 16.84
CA GLU A 40 -1.16 -21.24 15.49
C GLU A 40 -0.34 -20.45 14.46
N ILE A 41 0.25 -19.31 14.87
CA ILE A 41 1.10 -18.48 13.99
C ILE A 41 2.49 -19.09 13.83
N GLU A 42 3.07 -19.64 14.90
CA GLU A 42 4.39 -20.29 14.81
C GLU A 42 4.33 -21.60 14.02
N ALA A 43 3.29 -22.42 14.23
CA ALA A 43 3.05 -23.61 13.42
C ALA A 43 2.80 -23.26 11.94
N PHE A 44 2.11 -22.15 11.66
CA PHE A 44 1.93 -21.65 10.29
C PHE A 44 3.24 -21.19 9.67
N LYS A 45 4.08 -20.43 10.40
CA LYS A 45 5.40 -19.99 9.92
C LYS A 45 6.30 -21.18 9.60
N GLU A 46 6.38 -22.19 10.47
CA GLU A 46 7.19 -23.38 10.24
C GLU A 46 6.69 -24.18 9.03
N ALA A 47 5.37 -24.42 8.92
CA ALA A 47 4.79 -25.12 7.78
C ALA A 47 5.01 -24.38 6.46
N TYR A 48 4.91 -23.05 6.48
CA TYR A 48 5.13 -22.21 5.32
C TYR A 48 6.60 -22.21 4.88
N ILE A 49 7.56 -22.04 5.80
CA ILE A 49 9.01 -22.09 5.52
C ILE A 49 9.41 -23.45 4.96
N THR A 50 8.86 -24.54 5.52
CA THR A 50 9.13 -25.91 5.08
C THR A 50 8.59 -26.20 3.68
N ASN A 51 7.46 -25.61 3.30
CA ASN A 51 6.92 -25.77 1.94
C ASN A 51 7.58 -24.83 0.93
N ALA A 52 7.97 -23.62 1.34
CA ALA A 52 8.66 -22.65 0.49
C ALA A 52 10.09 -23.09 0.09
N THR A 53 10.71 -24.00 0.85
CA THR A 53 12.05 -24.53 0.58
C THR A 53 12.07 -25.78 -0.32
N LYS A 54 10.91 -26.33 -0.69
CA LYS A 54 10.82 -27.46 -1.63
C LYS A 54 11.07 -27.01 -3.09
N PRO A 55 11.69 -27.86 -3.93
CA PRO A 55 11.83 -27.61 -5.37
C PRO A 55 10.47 -27.29 -6.02
N ILE A 56 10.46 -26.38 -7.01
CA ILE A 56 9.22 -25.91 -7.68
C ILE A 56 8.37 -27.06 -8.25
N ALA A 57 9.00 -28.17 -8.64
CA ALA A 57 8.32 -29.36 -9.16
C ALA A 57 7.65 -30.23 -8.08
N GLU A 58 8.01 -30.05 -6.81
CA GLU A 58 7.49 -30.79 -5.65
C GLU A 58 6.57 -29.94 -4.76
N GLN A 59 6.45 -28.64 -5.05
CA GLN A 59 5.36 -27.82 -4.56
C GLN A 59 4.10 -28.24 -5.33
N GLY A 60 3.51 -29.36 -4.91
CA GLY A 60 2.20 -29.79 -5.39
C GLY A 60 1.23 -28.61 -5.37
N GLU A 61 0.37 -28.55 -6.38
CA GLU A 61 -0.73 -27.58 -6.47
C GLU A 61 -1.35 -27.45 -5.08
N SER A 62 -1.23 -26.27 -4.46
CA SER A 62 -1.61 -26.06 -3.06
C SER A 62 -3.13 -26.25 -2.92
N THR A 63 -3.55 -27.49 -2.70
CA THR A 63 -4.93 -27.87 -2.39
C THR A 63 -5.29 -27.59 -0.93
N MET A 64 -4.35 -27.07 -0.14
CA MET A 64 -4.75 -26.31 1.06
C MET A 64 -5.38 -25.02 0.55
N GLU A 65 -6.71 -24.98 0.52
CA GLU A 65 -7.44 -23.73 0.61
C GLU A 65 -6.81 -22.96 1.78
N ASP A 66 -6.05 -21.93 1.44
CA ASP A 66 -5.32 -21.09 2.39
C ASP A 66 -6.25 -20.80 3.56
N PRO A 67 -5.91 -21.16 4.82
CA PRO A 67 -6.77 -20.89 5.96
C PRO A 67 -7.22 -19.42 6.03
N LEU A 68 -6.38 -18.50 5.51
CA LEU A 68 -6.71 -17.08 5.34
C LEU A 68 -7.83 -16.87 4.29
N TYR A 69 -7.83 -17.63 3.19
CA TYR A 69 -8.89 -17.64 2.19
C TYR A 69 -10.22 -18.15 2.76
N LEU A 70 -10.17 -19.20 3.57
CA LEU A 70 -11.33 -19.70 4.31
C LEU A 70 -11.84 -18.67 5.32
N ASP A 71 -10.96 -17.96 6.02
CA ASP A 71 -11.33 -16.88 6.93
C ASP A 71 -11.90 -15.66 6.20
N VAL A 72 -11.37 -15.29 5.03
CA VAL A 72 -11.95 -14.24 4.17
C VAL A 72 -13.35 -14.62 3.72
N ILE A 73 -13.61 -15.88 3.40
CA ILE A 73 -14.97 -16.35 3.07
C ILE A 73 -15.86 -16.35 4.33
N LYS A 74 -15.34 -16.85 5.46
CA LYS A 74 -16.05 -16.96 6.75
C LYS A 74 -16.45 -15.61 7.33
N TYR A 75 -15.55 -14.63 7.34
CA TYR A 75 -15.82 -13.28 7.82
C TYR A 75 -16.40 -12.37 6.73
N GLY A 76 -16.00 -12.56 5.47
CA GLY A 76 -16.49 -11.77 4.34
C GLY A 76 -17.99 -11.95 4.07
N ALA A 77 -18.56 -13.12 4.41
CA ALA A 77 -20.01 -13.32 4.40
C ALA A 77 -20.75 -12.31 5.30
N ASN A 78 -20.14 -11.91 6.42
CA ASN A 78 -20.69 -10.91 7.35
C ASN A 78 -20.33 -9.46 6.94
N LEU A 79 -19.38 -9.27 6.02
CA LEU A 79 -19.01 -7.96 5.47
C LEU A 79 -19.90 -7.54 4.29
N LYS A 80 -20.78 -8.43 3.81
CA LYS A 80 -21.76 -8.08 2.77
C LYS A 80 -22.87 -7.24 3.39
N PHE A 81 -23.09 -6.05 2.82
CA PHE A 81 -24.28 -5.28 3.14
C PHE A 81 -25.52 -6.09 2.76
N LYS A 82 -26.49 -6.20 3.67
CA LYS A 82 -27.82 -6.78 3.36
C LYS A 82 -28.53 -5.99 2.26
N GLU A 83 -28.37 -4.67 2.31
CA GLU A 83 -28.76 -3.72 1.27
C GLU A 83 -27.63 -2.69 1.15
N VAL A 84 -27.24 -2.35 -0.09
CA VAL A 84 -26.17 -1.37 -0.32
C VAL A 84 -26.59 -0.02 0.26
N PRO A 85 -25.81 0.58 1.18
CA PRO A 85 -26.16 1.86 1.77
C PRO A 85 -26.34 2.96 0.73
N ASP A 86 -27.31 3.84 0.93
CA ASP A 86 -27.65 4.94 0.00
C ASP A 86 -26.44 5.74 -0.53
N PRO A 87 -25.42 6.09 0.28
CA PRO A 87 -24.25 6.81 -0.24
C PRO A 87 -23.48 6.02 -1.31
N LEU A 88 -23.39 4.69 -1.17
CA LEU A 88 -22.71 3.80 -2.11
C LEU A 88 -23.59 3.45 -3.31
N LEU A 89 -24.91 3.36 -3.12
CA LEU A 89 -25.85 3.11 -4.20
C LEU A 89 -25.78 4.19 -5.28
N LYS A 90 -25.60 5.46 -4.88
CA LYS A 90 -25.41 6.61 -5.80
C LYS A 90 -24.14 6.52 -6.65
N LEU A 91 -23.17 5.69 -6.25
CA LEU A 91 -21.92 5.46 -6.97
C LEU A 91 -21.97 4.18 -7.82
N ASN A 92 -23.11 3.49 -7.86
CA ASN A 92 -23.24 2.28 -8.65
C ASN A 92 -23.13 2.59 -10.15
N GLY A 93 -22.32 1.82 -10.87
CA GLY A 93 -22.07 2.02 -12.31
C GLY A 93 -21.25 3.28 -12.65
N THR A 94 -20.85 4.10 -11.68
CA THR A 94 -20.02 5.29 -11.93
C THR A 94 -18.55 4.99 -11.73
N HIS A 95 -17.70 5.63 -12.55
CA HIS A 95 -16.24 5.57 -12.46
C HIS A 95 -15.63 6.95 -12.79
N PRO A 96 -14.56 7.35 -12.08
CA PRO A 96 -14.00 6.72 -10.89
C PRO A 96 -14.92 6.89 -9.67
N ARG A 97 -14.78 5.98 -8.71
CA ARG A 97 -15.59 5.95 -7.48
C ARG A 97 -14.83 5.54 -6.21
N LEU A 98 -13.50 5.36 -6.33
CA LEU A 98 -12.60 5.08 -5.21
C LEU A 98 -11.77 6.34 -4.96
N TYR A 99 -11.91 6.93 -3.78
CA TYR A 99 -11.37 8.24 -3.34
C TYR A 99 -11.85 9.47 -4.13
N LEU A 100 -12.15 9.32 -5.42
CA LEU A 100 -12.49 10.40 -6.34
C LEU A 100 -13.76 10.07 -7.12
N THR A 101 -14.51 11.12 -7.46
CA THR A 101 -15.57 11.12 -8.46
C THR A 101 -15.18 12.03 -9.63
N ASN A 102 -15.98 12.04 -10.71
CA ASN A 102 -15.75 12.94 -11.84
C ASN A 102 -15.80 14.42 -11.42
N GLU A 103 -16.74 14.80 -10.57
CA GLU A 103 -16.87 16.15 -10.02
C GLU A 103 -15.59 16.53 -9.26
N ARG A 104 -15.09 15.61 -8.42
CA ARG A 104 -13.87 15.84 -7.64
C ARG A 104 -12.63 15.96 -8.53
N ILE A 105 -12.57 15.23 -9.64
CA ILE A 105 -11.48 15.38 -10.63
C ILE A 105 -11.48 16.78 -11.24
N LEU A 106 -12.65 17.30 -11.63
CA LEU A 106 -12.75 18.65 -12.20
C LEU A 106 -12.31 19.73 -11.20
N GLU A 107 -12.64 19.55 -9.92
CA GLU A 107 -12.15 20.41 -8.85
C GLU A 107 -10.64 20.33 -8.68
N LEU A 108 -10.08 19.12 -8.61
CA LEU A 108 -8.65 18.90 -8.47
C LEU A 108 -7.87 19.48 -9.66
N ARG A 109 -8.36 19.31 -10.89
CA ARG A 109 -7.75 19.91 -12.09
C ARG A 109 -7.65 21.44 -12.02
N ARG A 110 -8.57 22.11 -11.33
CA ARG A 110 -8.46 23.55 -11.04
C ARG A 110 -7.47 23.80 -9.91
N ALA A 111 -7.55 23.01 -8.84
CA ALA A 111 -6.72 23.17 -7.65
C ALA A 111 -5.22 22.96 -7.92
N ILE A 112 -4.84 22.00 -8.78
CA ILE A 112 -3.44 21.77 -9.18
C ILE A 112 -2.82 22.92 -9.97
N LYS A 113 -3.63 23.86 -10.46
CA LYS A 113 -3.17 25.09 -11.12
C LYS A 113 -2.99 26.25 -10.12
N SER A 114 -3.49 26.10 -8.89
CA SER A 114 -3.47 27.14 -7.85
C SER A 114 -3.09 26.55 -6.49
N THR A 115 -4.06 26.25 -5.63
CA THR A 115 -3.86 25.92 -4.21
C THR A 115 -3.06 24.65 -3.96
N HIS A 116 -2.98 23.75 -4.93
CA HIS A 116 -2.26 22.48 -4.84
C HIS A 116 -1.10 22.40 -5.84
N LYS A 117 -0.69 23.53 -6.42
CA LYS A 117 0.32 23.56 -7.50
C LYS A 117 1.64 22.93 -7.08
N GLU A 118 2.14 23.23 -5.89
CA GLU A 118 3.43 22.73 -5.40
C GLU A 118 3.39 21.22 -5.15
N LEU A 119 2.30 20.73 -4.54
CA LEU A 119 2.09 19.30 -4.31
C LEU A 119 1.98 18.53 -5.64
N TRP A 120 1.23 19.09 -6.59
CA TRP A 120 1.08 18.53 -7.92
C TRP A 120 2.41 18.50 -8.69
N LEU A 121 3.18 19.59 -8.67
CA LEU A 121 4.48 19.63 -9.35
C LEU A 121 5.44 18.60 -8.77
N ARG A 122 5.45 18.41 -7.45
CA ARG A 122 6.27 17.37 -6.81
C ARG A 122 5.89 15.98 -7.31
N GLU A 123 4.60 15.66 -7.29
CA GLU A 123 4.07 14.39 -7.77
C GLU A 123 4.42 14.16 -9.24
N LYS A 124 4.03 15.10 -10.11
CA LYS A 124 4.27 15.02 -11.54
C LYS A 124 5.76 14.88 -11.87
N THR A 125 6.64 15.58 -11.15
CA THR A 125 8.10 15.49 -11.37
C THR A 125 8.64 14.08 -11.12
N TRP A 126 8.11 13.34 -10.13
CA TRP A 126 8.49 11.95 -9.91
C TRP A 126 8.00 11.05 -11.04
N VAL A 127 6.73 11.18 -11.40
CA VAL A 127 6.10 10.36 -12.45
C VAL A 127 6.74 10.61 -13.82
N ASP A 128 7.09 11.86 -14.14
CA ASP A 128 7.77 12.23 -15.38
C ASP A 128 9.13 11.53 -15.51
N LYS A 129 9.90 11.43 -14.42
CA LYS A 129 11.18 10.70 -14.39
C LYS A 129 11.01 9.20 -14.60
N TRP A 130 9.82 8.68 -14.39
CA TRP A 130 9.51 7.26 -14.53
C TRP A 130 8.95 6.90 -15.90
N LEU A 131 8.66 7.87 -16.77
CA LEU A 131 8.12 7.60 -18.10
C LEU A 131 9.03 6.72 -18.97
N SER A 132 10.34 6.74 -18.74
CA SER A 132 11.30 5.85 -19.41
C SER A 132 11.36 4.44 -18.83
N LYS A 133 10.73 4.20 -17.67
CA LYS A 133 10.75 2.91 -16.98
C LYS A 133 9.66 1.97 -17.48
N SER A 134 9.93 0.68 -17.33
CA SER A 134 9.03 -0.44 -17.52
C SER A 134 8.95 -1.29 -16.24
N PRO A 135 7.91 -2.15 -16.09
CA PRO A 135 7.83 -3.07 -14.97
C PRO A 135 9.03 -4.03 -14.85
N ARG A 136 9.78 -4.27 -15.94
CA ARG A 136 10.97 -5.13 -15.91
C ARG A 136 12.15 -4.46 -15.23
N ASP A 137 12.20 -3.13 -15.19
CA ASP A 137 13.33 -2.38 -14.61
C ASP A 137 13.35 -2.44 -13.09
N VAL A 138 12.23 -2.81 -12.46
CA VAL A 138 12.15 -2.99 -11.00
C VAL A 138 12.39 -4.43 -10.57
N TYR A 139 12.43 -5.39 -11.51
CA TYR A 139 12.61 -6.79 -11.20
C TYR A 139 14.01 -7.09 -10.64
N TYR A 140 14.06 -7.89 -9.58
CA TYR A 140 15.24 -8.62 -9.17
C TYR A 140 14.82 -10.02 -8.69
N TYR A 141 15.74 -10.97 -8.77
CA TYR A 141 15.43 -12.33 -8.33
C TYR A 141 15.29 -12.39 -6.81
N ASP A 142 14.09 -12.69 -6.36
CA ASP A 142 13.72 -12.88 -4.96
C ASP A 142 12.65 -13.97 -4.90
N PRO A 143 13.05 -15.23 -4.65
CA PRO A 143 12.13 -16.36 -4.66
C PRO A 143 11.30 -16.48 -3.37
N TYR A 144 11.62 -15.69 -2.34
CA TYR A 144 11.00 -15.81 -1.02
C TYR A 144 9.89 -14.79 -0.83
N GLU A 145 10.18 -13.49 -1.01
CA GLU A 145 9.22 -12.43 -0.70
C GLU A 145 8.68 -11.73 -1.97
N MET A 146 9.46 -11.76 -3.05
CA MET A 146 9.18 -11.06 -4.31
C MET A 146 8.93 -9.55 -4.10
N LEU A 147 9.69 -8.91 -3.20
CA LEU A 147 9.45 -7.52 -2.79
C LEU A 147 9.59 -6.51 -3.95
N TRP A 148 10.27 -6.88 -5.04
CA TRP A 148 10.35 -6.09 -6.27
C TRP A 148 8.97 -5.75 -6.85
N GLN A 149 7.95 -6.58 -6.62
CA GLN A 149 6.58 -6.35 -7.05
C GLN A 149 5.94 -5.11 -6.41
N ARG A 150 6.45 -4.65 -5.26
CA ARG A 150 6.02 -3.40 -4.63
C ARG A 150 6.27 -2.20 -5.52
N GLY A 151 7.42 -2.21 -6.21
CA GLY A 151 7.76 -1.20 -7.20
C GLY A 151 6.75 -1.20 -8.35
N VAL A 152 6.27 -2.37 -8.77
CA VAL A 152 5.23 -2.48 -9.80
C VAL A 152 3.92 -1.88 -9.31
N GLY A 153 3.41 -2.33 -8.17
CA GLY A 153 2.13 -1.88 -7.62
C GLY A 153 2.09 -0.37 -7.36
N ASN A 154 3.11 0.18 -6.71
CA ASN A 154 3.15 1.61 -6.37
C ASN A 154 3.01 2.52 -7.60
N MET A 155 3.64 2.15 -8.72
CA MET A 155 3.73 3.01 -9.90
C MET A 155 2.39 3.13 -10.64
N ILE A 156 1.52 2.11 -10.57
CA ILE A 156 0.24 2.05 -11.29
C ILE A 156 -0.64 3.24 -10.89
N SER A 157 -0.88 3.39 -9.58
CA SER A 157 -1.68 4.47 -9.02
C SER A 157 -1.14 5.87 -9.34
N HIS A 158 0.18 6.04 -9.36
CA HIS A 158 0.83 7.30 -9.71
C HIS A 158 0.61 7.69 -11.19
N PHE A 159 0.81 6.75 -12.11
CA PHE A 159 0.51 6.99 -13.53
C PHE A 159 -0.99 7.24 -13.76
N ALA A 160 -1.86 6.45 -13.14
CA ALA A 160 -3.31 6.62 -13.24
C ALA A 160 -3.74 8.00 -12.72
N PHE A 161 -3.21 8.44 -11.57
CA PHE A 161 -3.50 9.76 -11.02
C PHE A 161 -3.03 10.89 -11.93
N CYS A 162 -1.82 10.79 -12.49
CA CYS A 162 -1.34 11.77 -13.47
C CYS A 162 -2.26 11.86 -14.70
N TYR A 163 -2.71 10.72 -15.25
CA TYR A 163 -3.70 10.71 -16.33
C TYR A 163 -5.01 11.41 -15.93
N LEU A 164 -5.55 11.11 -14.74
CA LEU A 164 -6.78 11.77 -14.26
C LEU A 164 -6.61 13.29 -14.17
N MET A 165 -5.43 13.78 -13.78
CA MET A 165 -5.16 15.21 -13.62
C MET A 165 -4.87 15.93 -14.95
N THR A 166 -4.21 15.27 -15.91
CA THR A 166 -3.77 15.92 -17.15
C THR A 166 -4.62 15.59 -18.37
N GLY A 167 -5.21 14.39 -18.42
CA GLY A 167 -5.80 13.82 -19.63
C GLY A 167 -4.78 13.35 -20.66
N ASP A 168 -3.48 13.38 -20.35
CA ASP A 168 -2.41 13.00 -21.27
C ASP A 168 -2.28 11.47 -21.34
N GLU A 169 -2.46 10.93 -22.54
CA GLU A 169 -2.48 9.48 -22.79
C GLU A 169 -1.14 8.80 -22.50
N ILE A 170 -0.02 9.52 -22.42
CA ILE A 170 1.26 8.91 -22.08
C ILE A 170 1.21 8.23 -20.70
N TYR A 171 0.55 8.87 -19.72
CA TYR A 171 0.39 8.31 -18.38
C TYR A 171 -0.64 7.18 -18.37
N LEU A 172 -1.70 7.26 -19.19
CA LEU A 172 -2.67 6.17 -19.32
C LEU A 172 -2.02 4.90 -19.87
N ASN A 173 -1.20 5.06 -20.92
CA ASN A 173 -0.51 3.94 -21.53
C ASN A 173 0.49 3.31 -20.56
N LYS A 174 1.17 4.12 -19.75
CA LYS A 174 2.02 3.63 -18.66
C LYS A 174 1.23 2.91 -17.57
N ALA A 175 0.12 3.48 -17.09
CA ALA A 175 -0.73 2.81 -16.12
C ALA A 175 -1.20 1.44 -16.63
N LYS A 176 -1.63 1.36 -17.90
CA LYS A 176 -2.01 0.11 -18.57
C LYS A 176 -0.86 -0.89 -18.69
N GLU A 177 0.32 -0.46 -19.14
CA GLU A 177 1.51 -1.31 -19.23
C GLU A 177 1.83 -1.97 -17.89
N TRP A 178 1.82 -1.18 -16.81
CA TRP A 178 2.18 -1.65 -15.48
C TRP A 178 1.12 -2.57 -14.87
N ILE A 179 -0.18 -2.22 -14.95
CA ILE A 179 -1.25 -3.09 -14.42
C ILE A 179 -1.39 -4.38 -15.22
N PHE A 180 -1.31 -4.33 -16.56
CA PHE A 180 -1.41 -5.54 -17.36
C PHE A 180 -0.21 -6.46 -17.18
N THR A 181 0.96 -5.93 -16.83
CA THR A 181 2.08 -6.76 -16.42
C THR A 181 1.82 -7.41 -15.06
N ALA A 182 1.34 -6.65 -14.08
CA ALA A 182 1.06 -7.15 -12.73
C ALA A 182 0.03 -8.30 -12.71
N ILE A 183 -1.08 -8.17 -13.45
CA ILE A 183 -2.13 -9.22 -13.48
C ILE A 183 -1.68 -10.49 -14.22
N ASN A 184 -0.60 -10.43 -15.01
CA ASN A 184 -0.05 -11.56 -15.74
C ASN A 184 1.11 -12.24 -15.00
N PHE A 185 1.46 -11.79 -13.79
CA PHE A 185 2.42 -12.53 -12.96
C PHE A 185 1.83 -13.88 -12.57
N SER A 186 2.62 -14.95 -12.76
CA SER A 186 2.23 -16.31 -12.35
C SER A 186 1.97 -16.42 -10.84
N ARG A 187 2.59 -15.54 -10.06
CA ARG A 187 2.45 -15.46 -8.61
C ARG A 187 2.63 -14.02 -8.12
N TRP A 188 1.71 -13.56 -7.27
CA TRP A 188 1.93 -12.39 -6.44
C TRP A 188 2.64 -12.82 -5.17
N GLY A 189 3.64 -12.04 -4.75
CA GLY A 189 4.61 -12.40 -3.73
C GLY A 189 3.97 -13.08 -2.52
N PRO A 190 4.59 -14.15 -2.02
CA PRO A 190 3.92 -15.01 -1.07
C PRO A 190 4.07 -14.43 0.34
N TYR A 191 4.06 -15.23 1.41
CA TYR A 191 4.25 -14.67 2.75
C TYR A 191 5.67 -14.10 2.93
N PRO A 192 5.84 -12.91 3.55
CA PRO A 192 4.79 -12.01 4.02
C PRO A 192 4.09 -11.27 2.88
N ASP A 193 2.78 -11.03 3.03
CA ASP A 193 1.84 -10.53 2.01
C ASP A 193 2.09 -9.10 1.49
N LEU A 194 3.24 -8.50 1.81
CA LEU A 194 3.58 -7.12 1.51
C LEU A 194 3.61 -6.83 0.00
N ALA A 195 4.20 -7.73 -0.79
CA ALA A 195 4.23 -7.63 -2.24
C ALA A 195 2.80 -7.68 -2.82
N LYS A 196 2.00 -8.66 -2.37
CA LYS A 196 0.59 -8.83 -2.76
C LYS A 196 -0.26 -7.62 -2.41
N ALA A 197 -0.07 -7.04 -1.22
CA ALA A 197 -0.80 -5.86 -0.78
C ALA A 197 -0.52 -4.63 -1.66
N HIS A 198 0.74 -4.42 -2.07
CA HIS A 198 1.09 -3.31 -2.96
C HIS A 198 0.53 -3.51 -4.37
N LEU A 199 0.51 -4.73 -4.88
CA LEU A 199 -0.12 -5.05 -6.17
C LEU A 199 -1.66 -4.93 -6.13
N LEU A 200 -2.28 -5.25 -4.99
CA LEU A 200 -3.73 -5.13 -4.82
C LEU A 200 -4.19 -3.66 -4.69
N TYR A 201 -3.40 -2.85 -4.00
CA TYR A 201 -3.68 -1.42 -3.84
C TYR A 201 -3.46 -0.63 -5.13
N GLY A 202 -2.41 -0.99 -5.88
CA GLY A 202 -1.89 -0.26 -7.05
C GLY A 202 -2.82 -0.20 -8.24
#